data_AF-A0A938LRW9-F1
#
_entry.id   AF-A0A938LRW9-F1
#
_cell.length_a   1.000
_cell.length_b   1.000
_cell.length_c   1.000
_cell.angle_alpha   90.00
_cell.angle_beta   90.00
_cell.angle_gamma   90.00
#
_symmetry.space_group_name_H-M   'P 1'
#
loop_
_entity.id
_entity.type
_entity.pdbx_description
1 polymer ?
#
loop_
_entity_poly.entity_id
_entity_poly.type
_entity_poly.pdbx_seq_one_letter_code
_entity_poly.pdbx_strand_id
1 'polypeptide(L)'
;PDTGGGWVNGRGDDTMTMLIGYGHIVDFFTAFDWWNCTPLNESVEGPACCLGKPESLYILYFREGGRATVRLADHRYRGRWYNPRTGRWQGTCQASGPIWTTPATPDNEDWVLWLEKDDDLQDTVAPTVVSVAAGGGGRSVLVEFDELLNERSATDPARYTIRPGVSVHSVSLGGRHGKTAILSVSPLQEERSYTLTVAGVEDRAGNRLTSAEATFEYVRAGRPLVELTFNEGSGRTARNTGTTRRTIENATLTAQRPAWSAQAPAGGGAHCLDFGNKAGEYAVDLPPSATGVLEGLSSFTVTAWVNCVSREEGAGGNRIVHMADTLGTRAGFDLVCTSDGRLKIGINEWPDASKAISSPGAIPVRENAPADNWRFLAVSYDATARQDQVKCYIGSTKSEASLDKAISYNQGPIGAGAGVLTVGHFSPAARRNNGNRMFRGLIDEVRLFGSKTDGAGALSLDEIRTVQKGSKSL
;
A
#
# COMPACT_ATOMS: atom_id res chain seq x y z
N PRO A 1 -25.35 29.43 29.21
CA PRO A 1 -23.89 29.69 29.33
C PRO A 1 -23.30 28.78 30.40
N ASP A 2 -22.59 27.74 29.97
CA ASP A 2 -21.74 26.93 30.84
C ASP A 2 -20.55 27.81 31.26
N THR A 3 -20.57 28.29 32.49
CA THR A 3 -19.59 29.26 32.98
C THR A 3 -18.27 28.62 33.43
N GLY A 4 -18.11 27.30 33.27
CA GLY A 4 -16.93 26.59 33.77
C GLY A 4 -16.75 26.69 35.29
N GLY A 5 -15.93 25.82 35.86
CA GLY A 5 -15.46 25.96 37.24
C GLY A 5 -16.47 25.59 38.34
N GLY A 6 -17.18 24.46 38.20
CA GLY A 6 -18.07 23.92 39.25
C GLY A 6 -17.41 23.74 40.63
N TRP A 7 -16.09 23.60 40.68
CA TRP A 7 -15.32 23.49 41.93
C TRP A 7 -15.13 24.81 42.67
N VAL A 8 -14.98 25.93 41.95
CA VAL A 8 -14.77 27.26 42.56
C VAL A 8 -16.07 27.84 43.09
N ASN A 9 -17.21 27.39 42.54
CA ASN A 9 -18.54 27.88 42.89
C ASN A 9 -19.37 26.89 43.74
N GLY A 10 -18.78 25.77 44.20
CA GLY A 10 -19.44 24.79 45.07
C GLY A 10 -20.54 23.97 44.39
N ARG A 11 -20.55 23.88 43.05
CA ARG A 11 -21.48 23.06 42.26
C ARG A 11 -20.85 21.73 41.78
N GLY A 12 -19.76 21.31 42.41
CA GLY A 12 -19.17 19.99 42.17
C GLY A 12 -20.10 18.90 42.66
N ASP A 13 -20.32 17.88 41.82
CA ASP A 13 -21.03 16.66 42.16
C ASP A 13 -20.17 15.44 41.84
N ASP A 14 -20.70 14.27 42.16
CA ASP A 14 -20.08 12.95 42.03
C ASP A 14 -19.72 12.59 40.58
N THR A 15 -20.19 13.36 39.60
CA THR A 15 -19.89 13.19 38.17
C THR A 15 -18.66 13.98 37.71
N MET A 16 -18.10 14.86 38.56
CA MET A 16 -16.89 15.62 38.23
C MET A 16 -15.60 14.79 38.37
N THR A 17 -15.05 14.36 37.24
CA THR A 17 -13.86 13.49 37.17
C THR A 17 -12.54 14.22 36.98
N MET A 18 -12.54 15.55 36.88
CA MET A 18 -11.35 16.34 36.53
C MET A 18 -10.19 16.17 37.52
N LEU A 19 -10.46 16.20 38.84
CA LEU A 19 -9.40 15.98 39.85
C LEU A 19 -8.88 14.53 39.85
N ILE A 20 -9.73 13.56 39.52
CA ILE A 20 -9.34 12.15 39.37
C ILE A 20 -8.40 12.01 38.17
N GLY A 21 -8.75 12.62 37.02
CA GLY A 21 -7.89 12.65 35.83
C GLY A 21 -6.57 13.36 36.07
N TYR A 22 -6.56 14.50 36.80
CA TYR A 22 -5.31 15.15 37.21
C TYR A 22 -4.46 14.26 38.12
N GLY A 23 -5.08 13.50 39.03
CA GLY A 23 -4.39 12.51 39.85
C GLY A 23 -3.65 11.49 38.99
N HIS A 24 -4.31 10.91 37.99
CA HIS A 24 -3.69 9.96 37.05
C HIS A 24 -2.49 10.58 36.32
N ILE A 25 -2.62 11.82 35.84
CA ILE A 25 -1.53 12.54 35.16
C ILE A 25 -0.34 12.73 36.10
N VAL A 26 -0.57 13.21 37.32
CA VAL A 26 0.48 13.43 38.32
C VAL A 26 1.16 12.11 38.67
N ASP A 27 0.39 11.07 38.95
CA ASP A 27 0.90 9.74 39.29
C ASP A 27 1.78 9.17 38.16
N PHE A 28 1.35 9.33 36.90
CA PHE A 28 2.12 8.85 35.76
C PHE A 28 3.42 9.64 35.56
N PHE A 29 3.35 10.97 35.51
CA PHE A 29 4.53 11.79 35.24
C PHE A 29 5.50 11.87 36.41
N THR A 30 5.11 11.53 37.63
CA THR A 30 6.05 11.43 38.76
C THR A 30 6.76 10.08 38.85
N ALA A 31 6.39 9.10 38.01
CA ALA A 31 7.02 7.78 37.96
C ALA A 31 8.38 7.75 37.24
N PHE A 32 8.79 8.83 36.59
CA PHE A 32 10.07 8.95 35.88
C PHE A 32 10.53 10.41 35.80
N ASP A 33 11.81 10.62 35.51
CA ASP A 33 12.40 11.94 35.26
C ASP A 33 11.97 12.47 33.88
N TRP A 34 10.69 12.80 33.72
CA TRP A 34 10.12 13.26 32.44
C TRP A 34 10.80 14.52 31.90
N TRP A 35 11.33 15.37 32.78
CA TRP A 35 12.09 16.57 32.42
C TRP A 35 13.43 16.25 31.74
N ASN A 36 13.93 15.01 31.85
CA ASN A 36 15.12 14.52 31.17
C ASN A 36 14.79 13.78 29.85
N CYS A 37 13.53 13.75 29.43
CA CYS A 37 13.10 13.14 28.18
C CYS A 37 12.94 14.19 27.07
N THR A 38 13.08 13.77 25.82
CA THR A 38 12.87 14.60 24.63
C THR A 38 11.71 14.07 23.79
N PRO A 39 10.94 14.93 23.10
CA PRO A 39 10.03 14.46 22.06
C PRO A 39 10.79 13.71 20.98
N LEU A 40 10.27 12.57 20.53
CA LEU A 40 10.87 11.69 19.51
C LEU A 40 9.82 11.32 18.45
N ASN A 41 8.93 12.24 18.10
CA ASN A 41 7.80 11.97 17.20
C ASN A 41 8.24 11.55 15.80
N GLU A 42 9.36 12.08 15.32
CA GLU A 42 10.01 11.69 14.06
C GLU A 42 10.51 10.23 14.04
N SER A 43 10.60 9.59 15.20
CA SER A 43 10.93 8.18 15.34
C SER A 43 9.71 7.27 15.32
N VAL A 44 8.50 7.82 15.14
CA VAL A 44 7.23 7.07 15.15
C VAL A 44 6.53 7.18 13.80
N GLU A 45 6.16 6.03 13.25
CA GLU A 45 5.23 5.90 12.13
C GLU A 45 3.92 5.30 12.66
N GLY A 46 2.83 6.08 12.67
CA GLY A 46 1.52 5.63 13.16
C GLY A 46 0.80 6.68 14.01
N PRO A 47 -0.29 6.31 14.71
CA PRO A 47 -1.16 7.22 15.44
C PRO A 47 -0.64 7.57 16.85
N ALA A 48 0.66 7.46 17.10
CA ALA A 48 1.26 7.70 18.42
C ALA A 48 2.25 8.87 18.41
N CYS A 49 2.35 9.56 19.53
CA CYS A 49 3.44 10.48 19.85
C CYS A 49 4.42 9.79 20.80
N CYS A 50 5.70 10.15 20.74
CA CYS A 50 6.73 9.58 21.60
C CYS A 50 7.45 10.67 22.41
N LEU A 51 7.55 10.44 23.73
CA LEU A 51 8.45 11.12 24.63
C LEU A 51 9.45 10.08 25.15
N GLY A 52 10.75 10.33 25.10
CA GLY A 52 11.69 9.32 25.55
C GLY A 52 13.07 9.85 25.87
N LYS A 53 13.84 9.00 26.53
CA LYS A 53 15.28 9.10 26.72
C LYS A 53 15.89 7.95 25.92
N PRO A 54 16.51 8.22 24.75
CA PRO A 54 17.07 7.18 23.91
C PRO A 54 17.96 6.21 24.71
N GLU A 55 17.94 4.94 24.32
CA GLU A 55 18.67 3.85 24.99
C GLU A 55 18.15 3.44 26.39
N SER A 56 17.10 4.07 26.91
CA SER A 56 16.61 3.77 28.27
C SER A 56 15.09 3.70 28.38
N LEU A 57 14.36 4.71 27.90
CA LEU A 57 12.92 4.84 28.14
C LEU A 57 12.20 5.44 26.93
N TYR A 58 11.09 4.85 26.53
CA TYR A 58 10.19 5.38 25.50
C TYR A 58 8.75 5.31 25.98
N ILE A 59 8.07 6.45 25.97
CA ILE A 59 6.66 6.61 26.32
C ILE A 59 5.89 6.95 25.05
N LEU A 60 5.04 6.02 24.61
CA LEU A 60 4.21 6.17 23.42
C LEU A 60 2.78 6.50 23.83
N TYR A 61 2.28 7.66 23.46
CA TYR A 61 0.90 8.05 23.69
C TYR A 61 0.07 7.90 22.42
N PHE A 62 -0.97 7.08 22.51
CA PHE A 62 -1.97 6.87 21.48
C PHE A 62 -3.22 7.66 21.85
N ARG A 63 -3.60 8.63 21.01
CA ARG A 63 -4.84 9.41 21.22
C ARG A 63 -6.09 8.60 20.88
N GLU A 64 -5.94 7.67 19.95
CA GLU A 64 -6.95 6.74 19.47
C GLU A 64 -6.27 5.37 19.31
N GLY A 65 -7.01 4.28 19.42
CA GLY A 65 -6.42 2.95 19.37
C GLY A 65 -5.78 2.61 18.01
N GLY A 66 -4.81 1.69 18.03
CA GLY A 66 -4.08 1.29 16.83
C GLY A 66 -2.74 0.64 17.12
N ARG A 67 -1.82 0.76 16.16
CA ARG A 67 -0.43 0.29 16.22
C ARG A 67 0.50 1.37 15.70
N ALA A 68 1.69 1.44 16.26
CA ALA A 68 2.74 2.32 15.74
C ALA A 68 4.04 1.54 15.52
N THR A 69 4.80 1.90 14.49
CA THR A 69 6.18 1.45 14.29
C THR A 69 7.12 2.50 14.86
N VAL A 70 8.05 2.08 15.70
CA VAL A 70 8.92 2.98 16.47
C VAL A 70 10.37 2.64 16.21
N ARG A 71 11.18 3.68 15.99
CA ARG A 71 12.64 3.58 15.98
C ARG A 71 13.16 3.70 17.42
N LEU A 72 13.71 2.59 17.91
CA LEU A 72 14.32 2.47 19.23
C LEU A 72 15.84 2.41 19.07
N ALA A 73 16.59 2.63 20.15
CA ALA A 73 17.97 2.18 20.19
C ALA A 73 18.01 0.65 20.20
N ASP A 74 19.12 0.07 19.73
CA ASP A 74 19.29 -1.37 19.50
C ASP A 74 19.48 -2.15 20.82
N HIS A 75 18.40 -2.19 21.60
CA HIS A 75 18.27 -2.83 22.89
C HIS A 75 16.92 -3.54 22.99
N ARG A 76 16.75 -4.33 24.05
CA ARG A 76 15.46 -4.92 24.39
C ARG A 76 14.78 -4.12 25.48
N TYR A 77 13.46 -4.05 25.39
CA TYR A 77 12.63 -3.26 26.28
C TYR A 77 11.48 -4.11 26.79
N ARG A 78 11.16 -3.96 28.06
CA ARG A 78 9.93 -4.45 28.66
C ARG A 78 8.87 -3.35 28.55
N GLY A 79 7.71 -3.75 28.06
CA GLY A 79 6.57 -2.89 27.86
C GLY A 79 5.41 -3.17 28.81
N ARG A 80 4.68 -2.13 29.20
CA ARG A 80 3.41 -2.22 29.92
C ARG A 80 2.46 -1.08 29.50
N TRP A 81 1.16 -1.36 29.46
CA TRP A 81 0.17 -0.35 29.08
C TRP A 81 -0.39 0.35 30.30
N TYR A 82 -0.60 1.66 30.18
CA TYR A 82 -1.28 2.51 31.14
C TYR A 82 -2.54 3.07 30.51
N ASN A 83 -3.67 2.92 31.20
CA ASN A 83 -4.95 3.49 30.82
C ASN A 83 -5.10 4.87 31.49
N PRO A 84 -4.95 5.99 30.76
CA PRO A 84 -5.03 7.33 31.35
C PRO A 84 -6.44 7.67 31.89
N ARG A 85 -7.49 7.04 31.36
CA ARG A 85 -8.89 7.24 31.80
C ARG A 85 -9.13 6.66 33.20
N THR A 86 -8.47 5.56 33.53
CA THR A 86 -8.71 4.81 34.79
C THR A 86 -7.53 4.80 35.75
N GLY A 87 -6.35 5.26 35.32
CA GLY A 87 -5.13 5.27 36.12
C GLY A 87 -4.48 3.89 36.31
N ARG A 88 -4.94 2.87 35.59
CA ARG A 88 -4.53 1.48 35.79
C ARG A 88 -3.48 1.03 34.77
N TRP A 89 -2.53 0.23 35.25
CA TRP A 89 -1.61 -0.54 34.42
C TRP A 89 -2.22 -1.88 34.03
N GLN A 90 -2.02 -2.31 32.78
CA GLN A 90 -2.46 -3.61 32.30
C GLN A 90 -1.61 -4.13 31.15
N GLY A 91 -1.52 -5.45 31.07
CA GLY A 91 -0.79 -6.12 30.00
C GLY A 91 0.71 -5.82 30.02
N THR A 92 1.44 -6.68 29.31
CA THR A 92 2.88 -6.50 29.11
C THR A 92 3.24 -6.86 27.68
N CYS A 93 4.31 -6.29 27.17
CA CYS A 93 4.92 -6.70 25.91
C CYS A 93 6.44 -6.64 26.00
N GLN A 94 7.11 -7.09 24.95
CA GLN A 94 8.53 -6.92 24.77
C GLN A 94 8.76 -6.24 23.43
N ALA A 95 9.74 -5.35 23.38
CA ALA A 95 10.17 -4.68 22.16
C ALA A 95 11.65 -4.94 21.94
N SER A 96 12.04 -5.09 20.69
CA SER A 96 13.44 -5.18 20.29
C SER A 96 13.73 -4.06 19.31
N GLY A 97 14.73 -3.25 19.62
CA GLY A 97 15.22 -2.24 18.70
C GLY A 97 15.91 -2.85 17.47
N PRO A 98 16.35 -2.00 16.54
CA PRO A 98 16.12 -0.57 16.50
C PRO A 98 14.79 -0.20 15.83
N ILE A 99 14.02 -1.16 15.30
CA ILE A 99 12.72 -0.90 14.67
C ILE A 99 11.72 -1.98 15.08
N TRP A 100 10.65 -1.55 15.73
CA TRP A 100 9.63 -2.42 16.30
C TRP A 100 8.24 -1.85 16.10
N THR A 101 7.29 -2.71 15.75
CA THR A 101 5.87 -2.36 15.68
C THR A 101 5.16 -2.81 16.95
N THR A 102 4.42 -1.89 17.59
CA THR A 102 3.70 -2.18 18.81
C THR A 102 2.63 -3.26 18.62
N PRO A 103 2.25 -4.00 19.68
CA PRO A 103 0.95 -4.64 19.75
C PRO A 103 -0.16 -3.62 19.50
N ALA A 104 -1.33 -4.09 19.11
CA ALA A 104 -2.51 -3.24 19.10
C ALA A 104 -2.77 -2.71 20.52
N THR A 105 -3.25 -1.48 20.63
CA THR A 105 -3.80 -0.96 21.88
C THR A 105 -4.89 -1.91 22.40
N PRO A 106 -5.10 -1.98 23.73
CA PRO A 106 -6.10 -2.89 24.31
C PRO A 106 -7.54 -2.67 23.82
N ASP A 107 -7.88 -1.43 23.42
CA ASP A 107 -9.13 -1.06 22.76
C ASP A 107 -8.90 0.13 21.79
N ASN A 108 -9.97 0.67 21.21
CA ASN A 108 -9.92 1.75 20.22
C ASN A 108 -9.80 3.17 20.81
N GLU A 109 -9.54 3.30 22.11
CA GLU A 109 -9.50 4.57 22.84
C GLU A 109 -8.05 4.98 23.16
N ASP A 110 -7.85 5.95 24.06
CA ASP A 110 -6.53 6.45 24.42
C ASP A 110 -5.75 5.51 25.38
N TRP A 111 -4.45 5.40 25.11
CA TRP A 111 -3.53 4.52 25.82
C TRP A 111 -2.11 5.08 25.85
N VAL A 112 -1.38 4.77 26.91
CA VAL A 112 0.06 5.01 26.99
C VAL A 112 0.79 3.67 27.05
N LEU A 113 1.77 3.46 26.17
CA LEU A 113 2.71 2.34 26.27
C LEU A 113 4.02 2.85 26.85
N TRP A 114 4.42 2.27 27.98
CA TRP A 114 5.72 2.48 28.61
C TRP A 114 6.67 1.37 28.16
N LEU A 115 7.79 1.72 27.54
CA LEU A 115 8.88 0.81 27.18
C LEU A 115 10.15 1.20 27.92
N GLU A 116 10.69 0.29 28.72
CA GLU A 116 11.92 0.51 29.47
C GLU A 116 12.93 -0.55 29.13
N LYS A 117 14.19 -0.13 28.95
CA LYS A 117 15.29 -1.04 28.62
C LYS A 117 15.40 -2.11 29.70
N ASP A 118 15.48 -3.36 29.27
CA ASP A 118 15.61 -4.52 30.15
C ASP A 118 16.78 -5.37 29.63
N ASP A 119 17.93 -5.24 30.30
CA ASP A 119 19.18 -5.93 29.94
C ASP A 119 19.12 -7.44 30.20
N ASP A 120 18.14 -7.93 30.96
CA ASP A 120 17.93 -9.35 31.20
C ASP A 120 17.15 -10.02 30.06
N LEU A 121 16.54 -9.23 29.16
CA LEU A 121 15.90 -9.76 27.95
C LEU A 121 16.97 -10.10 26.91
N GLN A 122 17.28 -11.39 26.81
CA GLN A 122 18.11 -11.92 25.73
C GLN A 122 17.26 -12.31 24.53
N ASP A 123 17.82 -12.10 23.35
CA ASP A 123 17.29 -12.68 22.13
C ASP A 123 17.77 -14.11 21.96
N THR A 124 16.84 -15.03 21.79
CA THR A 124 17.12 -16.45 21.58
C THR A 124 16.45 -16.99 20.32
N VAL A 125 15.80 -16.12 19.54
CA VAL A 125 15.04 -16.49 18.36
C VAL A 125 15.89 -16.18 17.14
N ALA A 126 16.00 -17.14 16.23
CA ALA A 126 16.72 -16.94 14.97
C ALA A 126 15.89 -16.13 13.97
N PRO A 127 16.52 -15.40 13.04
CA PRO A 127 15.81 -14.59 12.06
C PRO A 127 15.03 -15.48 11.09
N THR A 128 13.87 -15.02 10.65
CA THR A 128 13.02 -15.72 9.67
C THR A 128 12.89 -14.93 8.37
N VAL A 129 12.78 -15.65 7.26
CA VAL A 129 12.52 -15.04 5.94
C VAL A 129 11.02 -14.71 5.85
N VAL A 130 10.72 -13.42 5.73
CA VAL A 130 9.35 -12.89 5.59
C VAL A 130 8.91 -12.91 4.13
N SER A 131 9.77 -12.45 3.22
CA SER A 131 9.43 -12.35 1.81
C SER A 131 10.66 -12.46 0.90
N VAL A 132 10.45 -12.94 -0.32
CA VAL A 132 11.46 -12.99 -1.38
C VAL A 132 10.87 -12.48 -2.68
N ALA A 133 11.53 -11.54 -3.33
CA ALA A 133 11.08 -10.98 -4.59
C ALA A 133 12.24 -10.64 -5.52
N ALA A 134 12.08 -10.91 -6.82
CA ALA A 134 13.02 -10.48 -7.85
C ALA A 134 12.83 -9.00 -8.21
N GLY A 135 13.91 -8.33 -8.62
CA GLY A 135 13.93 -6.92 -9.01
C GLY A 135 15.14 -6.59 -9.89
N GLY A 136 15.40 -5.30 -10.10
CA GLY A 136 16.59 -4.82 -10.81
C GLY A 136 16.71 -5.36 -12.24
N GLY A 137 15.60 -5.49 -12.94
CA GLY A 137 15.56 -6.06 -14.30
C GLY A 137 16.04 -7.52 -14.36
N GLY A 138 15.76 -8.30 -13.30
CA GLY A 138 16.10 -9.72 -13.22
C GLY A 138 17.53 -9.98 -12.79
N ARG A 139 18.22 -8.98 -12.23
CA ARG A 139 19.60 -9.10 -11.71
C ARG A 139 19.69 -8.87 -10.21
N SER A 140 18.55 -8.69 -9.54
CA SER A 140 18.49 -8.56 -8.10
C SER A 140 17.39 -9.43 -7.50
N VAL A 141 17.64 -9.95 -6.29
CA VAL A 141 16.66 -10.64 -5.46
C VAL A 141 16.70 -10.01 -4.08
N LEU A 142 15.55 -9.54 -3.59
CA LEU A 142 15.40 -8.96 -2.25
C LEU A 142 14.82 -10.03 -1.34
N VAL A 143 15.46 -10.22 -0.19
CA VAL A 143 15.08 -11.18 0.86
C VAL A 143 14.84 -10.38 2.12
N GLU A 144 13.58 -10.23 2.51
CA GLU A 144 13.19 -9.53 3.72
C GLU A 144 13.15 -10.49 4.90
N PHE A 145 13.71 -10.05 6.02
CA PHE A 145 13.68 -10.76 7.30
C PHE A 145 12.81 -10.01 8.29
N ASP A 146 12.33 -10.72 9.31
CA ASP A 146 11.51 -10.17 10.39
C ASP A 146 12.31 -9.25 11.33
N GLU A 147 13.63 -9.41 11.36
CA GLU A 147 14.54 -8.64 12.21
C GLU A 147 15.84 -8.20 11.54
N LEU A 148 16.66 -7.45 12.28
CA LEU A 148 17.95 -7.01 11.79
C LEU A 148 18.99 -8.10 11.88
N LEU A 149 19.81 -8.17 10.83
CA LEU A 149 20.79 -9.23 10.69
C LEU A 149 22.18 -8.78 11.16
N ASN A 150 22.99 -9.76 11.55
CA ASN A 150 24.42 -9.60 11.63
C ASN A 150 24.97 -9.38 10.21
N GLU A 151 25.55 -8.20 9.98
CA GLU A 151 26.02 -7.77 8.67
C GLU A 151 26.97 -8.78 8.03
N ARG A 152 27.98 -9.26 8.78
CA ARG A 152 28.97 -10.21 8.25
C ARG A 152 28.32 -11.50 7.73
N SER A 153 27.40 -12.07 8.49
CA SER A 153 26.71 -13.30 8.07
C SER A 153 25.73 -13.04 6.92
N ALA A 154 25.02 -11.92 6.95
CA ALA A 154 23.97 -11.60 6.00
C ALA A 154 24.50 -11.14 4.65
N THR A 155 25.69 -10.54 4.59
CA THR A 155 26.32 -10.11 3.33
C THR A 155 27.21 -11.17 2.69
N ASP A 156 27.32 -12.37 3.30
CA ASP A 156 28.07 -13.51 2.74
C ASP A 156 27.23 -14.23 1.66
N PRO A 157 27.61 -14.16 0.37
CA PRO A 157 26.86 -14.81 -0.71
C PRO A 157 26.73 -16.32 -0.54
N ALA A 158 27.64 -16.98 0.18
CA ALA A 158 27.59 -18.42 0.41
C ALA A 158 26.40 -18.87 1.26
N ARG A 159 25.71 -17.93 1.93
CA ARG A 159 24.49 -18.20 2.71
C ARG A 159 23.23 -18.28 1.88
N TYR A 160 23.31 -17.95 0.58
CA TYR A 160 22.18 -17.87 -0.32
C TYR A 160 22.42 -18.75 -1.54
N THR A 161 21.54 -19.71 -1.78
CA THR A 161 21.58 -20.55 -2.97
C THR A 161 20.26 -20.43 -3.73
N ILE A 162 20.32 -20.11 -5.02
CA ILE A 162 19.13 -20.00 -5.86
C ILE A 162 19.16 -21.09 -6.92
N ARG A 163 18.12 -21.92 -6.94
CA ARG A 163 17.91 -22.97 -7.95
C ARG A 163 16.72 -22.62 -8.83
N PRO A 164 16.72 -23.00 -10.11
CA PRO A 164 17.82 -23.63 -10.85
C PRO A 164 18.80 -22.62 -11.47
N GLY A 165 20.11 -22.86 -11.30
CA GLY A 165 21.16 -22.26 -12.14
C GLY A 165 21.36 -20.75 -12.02
N VAL A 166 21.18 -20.18 -10.83
CA VAL A 166 21.39 -18.75 -10.56
C VAL A 166 22.56 -18.57 -9.62
N SER A 167 23.55 -17.79 -10.04
CA SER A 167 24.70 -17.42 -9.20
C SER A 167 24.38 -16.17 -8.39
N VAL A 168 24.72 -16.17 -7.11
CA VAL A 168 24.70 -14.99 -6.24
C VAL A 168 26.10 -14.36 -6.26
N HIS A 169 26.21 -13.14 -6.78
CA HIS A 169 27.48 -12.43 -6.96
C HIS A 169 27.89 -11.61 -5.73
N SER A 170 26.94 -10.91 -5.13
CA SER A 170 27.14 -10.11 -3.93
C SER A 170 25.84 -9.97 -3.16
N VAL A 171 25.95 -9.64 -1.88
CA VAL A 171 24.80 -9.37 -1.02
C VAL A 171 25.08 -8.07 -0.25
N SER A 172 24.11 -7.16 -0.23
CA SER A 172 24.13 -5.97 0.63
C SER A 172 22.89 -5.92 1.51
N LEU A 173 22.94 -5.16 2.59
CA LEU A 173 21.77 -4.89 3.43
C LEU A 173 21.12 -3.55 3.03
N GLY A 174 19.79 -3.50 3.01
CA GLY A 174 19.01 -2.33 2.63
C GLY A 174 17.54 -2.40 3.03
N GLY A 175 16.70 -1.65 2.30
CA GLY A 175 15.27 -1.49 2.58
C GLY A 175 14.97 -0.38 3.61
N ARG A 176 13.68 -0.04 3.79
CA ARG A 176 13.20 1.07 4.66
C ARG A 176 13.70 0.96 6.12
N HIS A 177 14.03 -0.27 6.54
CA HIS A 177 14.35 -0.63 7.91
C HIS A 177 15.66 -1.42 8.06
N GLY A 178 16.42 -1.65 6.98
CA GLY A 178 17.70 -2.39 7.03
C GLY A 178 17.57 -3.91 7.22
N LYS A 179 16.34 -4.45 7.15
CA LYS A 179 16.02 -5.88 7.34
C LYS A 179 16.06 -6.69 6.03
N THR A 180 16.47 -6.08 4.92
CA THR A 180 16.40 -6.71 3.60
C THR A 180 17.81 -7.00 3.08
N ALA A 181 18.11 -8.26 2.81
CA ALA A 181 19.29 -8.65 2.04
C ALA A 181 18.98 -8.49 0.54
N ILE A 182 19.79 -7.70 -0.16
CA ILE A 182 19.69 -7.42 -1.58
C ILE A 182 20.80 -8.21 -2.28
N LEU A 183 20.42 -9.29 -2.92
CA LEU A 183 21.32 -10.17 -3.65
C LEU A 183 21.47 -9.62 -5.08
N SER A 184 22.71 -9.44 -5.53
CA SER A 184 23.04 -9.29 -6.94
C SER A 184 23.22 -10.68 -7.54
N VAL A 185 22.49 -10.99 -8.61
CA VAL A 185 22.42 -12.34 -9.17
C VAL A 185 22.68 -12.35 -10.68
N SER A 186 23.07 -13.51 -11.21
CA SER A 186 23.07 -13.75 -12.64
C SER A 186 21.66 -13.57 -13.22
N PRO A 187 21.51 -13.13 -14.49
CA PRO A 187 20.20 -12.81 -15.06
C PRO A 187 19.16 -13.93 -14.88
N LEU A 188 18.04 -13.57 -14.26
CA LEU A 188 16.85 -14.39 -14.14
C LEU A 188 16.09 -14.44 -15.47
N GLN A 189 15.42 -15.56 -15.70
CA GLN A 189 14.56 -15.78 -16.86
C GLN A 189 13.10 -15.53 -16.44
N GLU A 190 12.33 -14.91 -17.32
CA GLU A 190 10.91 -14.72 -17.12
C GLU A 190 10.15 -16.06 -17.17
N GLU A 191 8.96 -16.09 -16.57
CA GLU A 191 8.05 -17.24 -16.55
C GLU A 191 8.69 -18.52 -15.97
N ARG A 192 9.75 -18.35 -15.18
CA ARG A 192 10.48 -19.41 -14.48
C ARG A 192 10.36 -19.21 -12.98
N SER A 193 10.01 -20.29 -12.28
CA SER A 193 10.02 -20.35 -10.83
C SER A 193 11.40 -20.72 -10.30
N TYR A 194 11.81 -20.04 -9.23
CA TYR A 194 13.07 -20.21 -8.55
C TYR A 194 12.82 -20.54 -7.08
N THR A 195 13.73 -21.33 -6.49
CA THR A 195 13.78 -21.61 -5.07
C THR A 195 15.06 -20.99 -4.50
N LEU A 196 14.89 -20.06 -3.56
CA LEU A 196 15.95 -19.57 -2.69
C LEU A 196 16.05 -20.47 -1.47
N THR A 197 17.27 -20.92 -1.15
CA THR A 197 17.64 -21.49 0.14
C THR A 197 18.54 -20.49 0.87
N VAL A 198 18.17 -20.14 2.10
CA VAL A 198 18.96 -19.28 3.00
C VAL A 198 19.41 -20.11 4.19
N ALA A 199 20.70 -20.16 4.48
CA ALA A 199 21.22 -20.97 5.58
C ALA A 199 22.42 -20.31 6.28
N GLY A 200 22.40 -20.32 7.61
CA GLY A 200 23.49 -19.83 8.45
C GLY A 200 23.59 -18.30 8.56
N VAL A 201 22.58 -17.56 8.13
CA VAL A 201 22.43 -16.12 8.42
C VAL A 201 22.11 -15.95 9.91
N GLU A 202 22.73 -14.99 10.56
CA GLU A 202 22.55 -14.68 11.99
C GLU A 202 21.86 -13.33 12.17
N ASP A 203 21.09 -13.18 13.23
CA ASP A 203 20.67 -11.87 13.74
C ASP A 203 21.84 -11.17 14.46
N ARG A 204 21.60 -9.97 14.98
CA ARG A 204 22.61 -9.23 15.76
C ARG A 204 22.91 -9.84 17.13
N ALA A 205 22.03 -10.69 17.66
CA ALA A 205 22.23 -11.37 18.93
C ALA A 205 23.03 -12.68 18.80
N GLY A 206 23.30 -13.13 17.57
CA GLY A 206 24.03 -14.36 17.27
C GLY A 206 23.14 -15.59 17.13
N ASN A 207 21.80 -15.44 17.08
CA ASN A 207 20.91 -16.54 16.77
C ASN A 207 20.99 -16.86 15.28
N ARG A 208 21.25 -18.13 14.97
CA ARG A 208 21.53 -18.58 13.61
C ARG A 208 20.32 -19.25 12.98
N LEU A 209 19.91 -18.74 11.81
CA LEU A 209 18.96 -19.43 10.93
C LEU A 209 19.60 -20.72 10.42
N THR A 210 19.03 -21.87 10.78
CA THR A 210 19.55 -23.17 10.32
C THR A 210 19.39 -23.31 8.80
N SER A 211 18.16 -23.19 8.31
CA SER A 211 17.83 -23.12 6.88
C SER A 211 16.40 -22.62 6.70
N ALA A 212 16.14 -21.88 5.62
CA ALA A 212 14.82 -21.53 5.13
C ALA A 212 14.77 -21.67 3.61
N GLU A 213 13.61 -22.06 3.07
CA GLU A 213 13.36 -22.08 1.64
C GLU A 213 12.18 -21.17 1.28
N ALA A 214 12.30 -20.46 0.17
CA ALA A 214 11.25 -19.62 -0.37
C ALA A 214 11.25 -19.66 -1.89
N THR A 215 10.06 -19.70 -2.49
CA THR A 215 9.89 -19.68 -3.95
C THR A 215 9.57 -18.28 -4.44
N PHE A 216 10.13 -17.90 -5.58
CA PHE A 216 9.82 -16.63 -6.24
C PHE A 216 9.86 -16.77 -7.77
N GLU A 217 9.28 -15.81 -8.48
CA GLU A 217 9.33 -15.71 -9.94
C GLU A 217 9.91 -14.35 -10.33
N TYR A 218 10.52 -14.28 -11.52
CA TYR A 218 10.90 -13.00 -12.13
C TYR A 218 9.86 -12.60 -13.17
N VAL A 219 9.27 -11.41 -12.95
CA VAL A 219 8.37 -10.74 -13.88
C VAL A 219 9.00 -9.41 -14.25
N ARG A 220 9.23 -9.17 -15.55
CA ARG A 220 9.71 -7.87 -16.01
C ARG A 220 8.60 -6.83 -15.78
N ALA A 221 8.94 -5.73 -15.10
CA ALA A 221 7.96 -4.70 -14.72
C ALA A 221 7.28 -4.01 -15.91
N GLY A 222 7.90 -4.05 -17.11
CA GLY A 222 7.30 -3.57 -18.36
C GLY A 222 6.17 -4.45 -18.92
N ARG A 223 5.88 -5.62 -18.31
CA ARG A 223 4.71 -6.44 -18.62
C ARG A 223 3.61 -6.20 -17.57
N PRO A 224 2.34 -6.12 -17.99
CA PRO A 224 1.25 -5.91 -17.03
C PRO A 224 1.08 -7.13 -16.13
N LEU A 225 1.01 -6.91 -14.81
CA LEU A 225 0.59 -7.90 -13.83
C LEU A 225 -0.84 -8.34 -14.13
N VAL A 226 -1.73 -7.38 -14.34
CA VAL A 226 -3.11 -7.57 -14.78
C VAL A 226 -3.32 -6.82 -16.08
N GLU A 227 -3.89 -7.50 -17.08
CA GLU A 227 -4.29 -6.89 -18.35
C GLU A 227 -5.70 -7.37 -18.71
N LEU A 228 -6.65 -6.44 -18.76
CA LEU A 228 -8.03 -6.66 -19.16
C LEU A 228 -8.30 -5.84 -20.43
N THR A 229 -8.24 -6.49 -21.58
CA THR A 229 -8.41 -5.88 -22.92
C THR A 229 -9.87 -5.73 -23.34
N PHE A 230 -10.81 -6.33 -22.60
CA PHE A 230 -12.25 -6.28 -22.84
C PHE A 230 -12.67 -6.56 -24.30
N ASN A 231 -11.97 -7.51 -24.94
CA ASN A 231 -12.16 -7.84 -26.34
C ASN A 231 -13.01 -9.11 -26.59
N GLU A 232 -13.65 -9.66 -25.55
CA GLU A 232 -14.44 -10.89 -25.65
C GLU A 232 -15.77 -10.69 -26.40
N GLY A 233 -16.35 -9.49 -26.32
CA GLY A 233 -17.57 -9.11 -27.05
C GLY A 233 -18.87 -9.79 -26.59
N SER A 234 -18.80 -10.75 -25.67
CA SER A 234 -19.97 -11.45 -25.13
C SER A 234 -19.68 -12.11 -23.77
N GLY A 235 -20.72 -12.57 -23.07
CA GLY A 235 -20.59 -13.22 -21.76
C GLY A 235 -20.44 -12.25 -20.59
N ARG A 236 -19.99 -12.76 -19.44
CA ARG A 236 -19.83 -12.01 -18.18
C ARG A 236 -18.44 -12.17 -17.56
N THR A 237 -17.46 -12.50 -18.39
CA THR A 237 -16.07 -12.68 -17.97
C THR A 237 -15.16 -11.86 -18.86
N ALA A 238 -14.14 -11.25 -18.28
CA ALA A 238 -13.03 -10.65 -19.00
C ALA A 238 -11.75 -11.41 -18.65
N ARG A 239 -11.02 -11.91 -19.64
CA ARG A 239 -9.80 -12.68 -19.45
C ARG A 239 -8.68 -11.74 -19.02
N ASN A 240 -7.94 -12.15 -18.00
CA ASN A 240 -6.66 -11.53 -17.68
C ASN A 240 -5.58 -12.12 -18.59
N THR A 241 -4.98 -11.28 -19.44
CA THR A 241 -3.86 -11.66 -20.31
C THR A 241 -2.50 -11.29 -19.72
N GLY A 242 -2.49 -10.69 -18.52
CA GLY A 242 -1.30 -10.30 -17.79
C GLY A 242 -0.45 -11.48 -17.31
N THR A 243 0.67 -11.16 -16.66
CA THR A 243 1.63 -12.15 -16.18
C THR A 243 1.06 -13.01 -15.05
N THR A 244 0.08 -12.50 -14.31
CA THR A 244 -0.61 -13.20 -13.22
C THR A 244 -1.73 -14.14 -13.68
N ARG A 245 -1.95 -14.30 -15.00
CA ARG A 245 -3.06 -15.09 -15.58
C ARG A 245 -3.20 -16.54 -15.07
N ARG A 246 -2.10 -17.15 -14.60
CA ARG A 246 -2.12 -18.51 -14.01
C ARG A 246 -2.84 -18.55 -12.66
N THR A 247 -2.76 -17.48 -11.89
CA THR A 247 -3.38 -17.33 -10.56
C THR A 247 -4.70 -16.56 -10.64
N ILE A 248 -4.79 -15.61 -11.58
CA ILE A 248 -5.92 -14.70 -11.78
C ILE A 248 -6.36 -14.86 -13.24
N GLU A 249 -7.16 -15.88 -13.55
CA GLU A 249 -7.48 -16.18 -14.96
C GLU A 249 -8.49 -15.19 -15.55
N ASN A 250 -9.58 -14.93 -14.83
CA ASN A 250 -10.72 -14.15 -15.33
C ASN A 250 -11.21 -13.17 -14.28
N ALA A 251 -11.60 -11.98 -14.74
CA ALA A 251 -12.45 -11.05 -14.01
C ALA A 251 -13.93 -11.35 -14.32
N THR A 252 -14.83 -11.01 -13.40
CA THR A 252 -16.27 -11.20 -13.54
C THR A 252 -16.99 -9.86 -13.66
N LEU A 253 -17.86 -9.74 -14.66
CA LEU A 253 -18.75 -8.59 -14.84
C LEU A 253 -19.99 -8.80 -13.97
N THR A 254 -20.49 -7.73 -13.35
CA THR A 254 -21.78 -7.78 -12.65
C THR A 254 -22.95 -8.11 -13.60
N ALA A 255 -24.03 -8.68 -13.04
CA ALA A 255 -25.06 -9.38 -13.80
C ALA A 255 -25.85 -8.51 -14.81
N GLN A 256 -25.98 -7.21 -14.57
CA GLN A 256 -26.74 -6.29 -15.44
C GLN A 256 -25.83 -5.57 -16.43
N ARG A 257 -24.81 -4.90 -15.91
CA ARG A 257 -23.81 -4.09 -16.61
C ARG A 257 -22.46 -4.28 -15.91
N PRO A 258 -21.32 -3.91 -16.51
CA PRO A 258 -21.18 -3.29 -17.82
C PRO A 258 -21.60 -4.21 -18.98
N ALA A 259 -21.92 -3.62 -20.12
CA ALA A 259 -22.32 -4.32 -21.35
C ALA A 259 -21.20 -4.20 -22.40
N TRP A 260 -21.06 -5.22 -23.25
CA TRP A 260 -20.12 -5.17 -24.37
C TRP A 260 -20.55 -4.13 -25.40
N SER A 261 -19.60 -3.34 -25.88
CA SER A 261 -19.79 -2.31 -26.91
C SER A 261 -18.75 -2.47 -27.99
N ALA A 262 -19.09 -2.12 -29.24
CA ALA A 262 -18.14 -2.06 -30.37
C ALA A 262 -17.49 -0.68 -30.52
N GLN A 263 -17.73 0.26 -29.60
CA GLN A 263 -17.18 1.63 -29.64
C GLN A 263 -15.77 1.71 -29.02
N ALA A 264 -14.89 0.77 -29.35
CA ALA A 264 -13.54 0.69 -28.81
C ALA A 264 -12.66 1.90 -29.27
N PRO A 265 -11.65 2.30 -28.47
CA PRO A 265 -10.67 3.32 -28.86
C PRO A 265 -9.76 2.84 -29.98
N ALA A 266 -9.13 3.78 -30.71
CA ALA A 266 -8.25 3.48 -31.85
C ALA A 266 -6.98 2.66 -31.50
N GLY A 267 -6.67 2.48 -30.21
CA GLY A 267 -5.58 1.62 -29.71
C GLY A 267 -6.05 0.37 -28.96
N GLY A 268 -7.37 0.12 -28.92
CA GLY A 268 -7.98 -1.03 -28.26
C GLY A 268 -8.36 -2.15 -29.23
N GLY A 269 -9.15 -3.10 -28.72
CA GLY A 269 -9.68 -4.22 -29.49
C GLY A 269 -10.87 -3.86 -30.38
N ALA A 270 -11.64 -4.88 -30.75
CA ALA A 270 -12.93 -4.72 -31.42
C ALA A 270 -14.05 -4.33 -30.44
N HIS A 271 -13.83 -4.58 -29.14
CA HIS A 271 -14.82 -4.35 -28.10
C HIS A 271 -14.25 -3.57 -26.91
N CYS A 272 -15.17 -3.01 -26.12
CA CYS A 272 -14.91 -2.39 -24.83
C CYS A 272 -16.14 -2.62 -23.91
N LEU A 273 -16.11 -2.07 -22.70
CA LEU A 273 -17.20 -2.19 -21.72
C LEU A 273 -17.91 -0.86 -21.47
N ASP A 274 -19.23 -0.85 -21.65
CA ASP A 274 -20.15 0.26 -21.37
C ASP A 274 -20.80 0.11 -19.99
N PHE A 275 -20.39 0.96 -19.07
CA PHE A 275 -20.92 1.09 -17.71
C PHE A 275 -22.21 1.90 -17.64
N GLY A 276 -22.65 2.50 -18.76
CA GLY A 276 -23.87 3.29 -18.85
C GLY A 276 -23.70 4.71 -18.32
N ASN A 277 -24.81 5.46 -18.31
CA ASN A 277 -24.85 6.88 -17.94
C ASN A 277 -25.61 7.18 -16.64
N LYS A 278 -26.07 6.15 -15.93
CA LYS A 278 -26.84 6.26 -14.67
C LYS A 278 -26.09 5.58 -13.53
N ALA A 279 -26.40 6.01 -12.31
CA ALA A 279 -25.93 5.34 -11.10
C ALA A 279 -26.36 3.87 -11.08
N GLY A 280 -25.48 3.01 -10.58
CA GLY A 280 -25.69 1.57 -10.51
C GLY A 280 -24.51 0.87 -9.86
N GLU A 281 -24.65 -0.42 -9.60
CA GLU A 281 -23.62 -1.24 -8.95
C GLU A 281 -22.83 -2.03 -10.01
N TYR A 282 -22.43 -1.35 -11.10
CA TYR A 282 -21.82 -2.01 -12.25
C TYR A 282 -20.30 -2.00 -12.17
N ALA A 283 -19.69 -3.18 -12.30
CA ALA A 283 -18.27 -3.36 -12.10
C ALA A 283 -17.70 -4.56 -12.86
N VAL A 284 -16.38 -4.61 -12.92
CA VAL A 284 -15.61 -5.81 -13.29
C VAL A 284 -14.68 -6.16 -12.13
N ASP A 285 -14.84 -7.35 -11.56
CA ASP A 285 -14.15 -7.77 -10.34
C ASP A 285 -13.14 -8.88 -10.63
N LEU A 286 -11.89 -8.69 -10.21
CA LEU A 286 -10.96 -9.82 -10.09
C LEU A 286 -11.41 -10.77 -8.95
N PRO A 287 -11.01 -12.06 -8.99
CA PRO A 287 -11.26 -12.97 -7.88
C PRO A 287 -10.50 -12.53 -6.61
N PRO A 288 -10.99 -12.84 -5.41
CA PRO A 288 -10.30 -12.51 -4.15
C PRO A 288 -8.85 -13.01 -4.06
N SER A 289 -8.52 -14.10 -4.75
CA SER A 289 -7.16 -14.65 -4.87
C SER A 289 -6.15 -13.66 -5.50
N ALA A 290 -6.63 -12.63 -6.20
CA ALA A 290 -5.77 -11.58 -6.76
C ALA A 290 -5.07 -10.75 -5.68
N THR A 291 -5.67 -10.61 -4.50
CA THR A 291 -5.20 -9.72 -3.43
C THR A 291 -3.77 -10.02 -3.00
N GLY A 292 -3.46 -11.28 -2.68
CA GLY A 292 -2.10 -11.66 -2.23
C GLY A 292 -1.02 -11.48 -3.31
N VAL A 293 -1.43 -11.45 -4.58
CA VAL A 293 -0.50 -11.20 -5.69
C VAL A 293 -0.21 -9.70 -5.82
N LEU A 294 -1.23 -8.84 -5.63
CA LEU A 294 -1.19 -7.41 -5.92
C LEU A 294 -0.88 -6.51 -4.71
N GLU A 295 -0.89 -7.03 -3.49
CA GLU A 295 -0.42 -6.31 -2.31
C GLU A 295 1.11 -6.20 -2.26
N GLY A 296 1.64 -5.25 -1.48
CA GLY A 296 3.09 -5.07 -1.30
C GLY A 296 3.81 -4.43 -2.49
N LEU A 297 3.08 -3.90 -3.49
CA LEU A 297 3.70 -3.16 -4.59
C LEU A 297 4.37 -1.88 -4.07
N SER A 298 5.69 -1.80 -4.23
CA SER A 298 6.50 -0.62 -3.92
C SER A 298 6.42 0.43 -5.01
N SER A 299 6.16 0.01 -6.25
CA SER A 299 5.81 0.90 -7.35
C SER A 299 4.80 0.24 -8.28
N PHE A 300 3.99 1.04 -8.96
CA PHE A 300 3.00 0.55 -9.92
C PHE A 300 2.63 1.61 -10.97
N THR A 301 2.02 1.16 -12.06
CA THR A 301 1.37 2.02 -13.04
C THR A 301 0.02 1.44 -13.40
N VAL A 302 -1.04 2.24 -13.32
CA VAL A 302 -2.37 1.89 -13.81
C VAL A 302 -2.61 2.62 -15.12
N THR A 303 -2.99 1.90 -16.18
CA THR A 303 -3.43 2.50 -17.44
C THR A 303 -4.84 2.09 -17.79
N ALA A 304 -5.58 2.98 -18.46
CA ALA A 304 -6.89 2.67 -19.03
C ALA A 304 -7.22 3.64 -20.17
N TRP A 305 -8.00 3.17 -21.13
CA TRP A 305 -8.79 4.07 -21.98
C TRP A 305 -10.14 4.31 -21.31
N VAL A 306 -10.61 5.57 -21.30
CA VAL A 306 -11.95 5.93 -20.81
C VAL A 306 -12.66 6.89 -21.75
N ASN A 307 -13.99 6.79 -21.81
CA ASN A 307 -14.87 7.70 -22.52
C ASN A 307 -16.05 8.06 -21.61
N CYS A 308 -15.98 9.23 -20.98
CA CYS A 308 -16.92 9.63 -19.94
C CYS A 308 -18.19 10.27 -20.53
N VAL A 309 -19.36 9.84 -20.05
CA VAL A 309 -20.67 10.31 -20.55
C VAL A 309 -21.50 11.05 -19.50
N SER A 310 -21.06 11.08 -18.24
CA SER A 310 -21.77 11.81 -17.16
C SER A 310 -20.80 12.40 -16.14
N ARG A 311 -21.10 13.63 -15.68
CA ARG A 311 -20.36 14.33 -14.62
C ARG A 311 -20.91 14.10 -13.21
N GLU A 312 -22.01 13.35 -13.07
CA GLU A 312 -22.60 13.07 -11.77
C GLU A 312 -21.58 12.34 -10.89
N GLU A 313 -21.19 12.97 -9.78
CA GLU A 313 -20.15 12.49 -8.89
C GLU A 313 -20.73 12.24 -7.49
N GLY A 314 -20.46 11.05 -6.94
CA GLY A 314 -20.64 10.78 -5.52
C GLY A 314 -19.39 11.12 -4.71
N ALA A 315 -19.53 11.19 -3.38
CA ALA A 315 -18.40 11.50 -2.50
C ALA A 315 -17.17 10.61 -2.75
N GLY A 316 -15.99 11.25 -2.72
CA GLY A 316 -14.71 10.63 -3.03
C GLY A 316 -14.36 10.59 -4.54
N GLY A 317 -15.34 10.67 -5.45
CA GLY A 317 -15.14 10.58 -6.90
C GLY A 317 -15.69 9.30 -7.52
N ASN A 318 -15.70 9.26 -8.86
CA ASN A 318 -16.16 8.14 -9.67
C ASN A 318 -15.00 7.20 -10.03
N ARG A 319 -15.09 5.93 -9.62
CA ARG A 319 -13.97 4.97 -9.68
C ARG A 319 -13.70 4.43 -11.06
N ILE A 320 -12.45 4.55 -11.52
CA ILE A 320 -11.97 3.93 -12.76
C ILE A 320 -11.35 2.56 -12.42
N VAL A 321 -10.38 2.53 -11.50
CA VAL A 321 -9.77 1.29 -10.99
C VAL A 321 -9.57 1.43 -9.48
N HIS A 322 -10.05 0.44 -8.75
CA HIS A 322 -10.11 0.43 -7.29
C HIS A 322 -9.51 -0.88 -6.76
N MET A 323 -8.67 -0.82 -5.74
CA MET A 323 -8.12 -1.99 -5.03
C MET A 323 -7.99 -1.71 -3.52
N ALA A 324 -8.61 -0.64 -3.01
CA ALA A 324 -8.49 -0.26 -1.61
C ALA A 324 -9.45 -1.07 -0.72
N ASP A 325 -8.97 -1.60 0.41
CA ASP A 325 -9.87 -2.11 1.45
C ASP A 325 -10.59 -0.94 2.13
N THR A 326 -11.77 -0.61 1.58
CA THR A 326 -12.53 0.58 1.97
C THR A 326 -13.12 0.46 3.38
N LEU A 327 -13.29 -0.76 3.89
CA LEU A 327 -13.95 -1.04 5.16
C LEU A 327 -13.00 -1.46 6.28
N GLY A 328 -11.75 -1.82 5.94
CA GLY A 328 -10.75 -2.26 6.92
C GLY A 328 -9.45 -1.47 6.83
N THR A 329 -8.41 -2.11 6.30
CA THR A 329 -7.01 -1.68 6.42
C THR A 329 -6.68 -0.39 5.67
N ARG A 330 -7.54 0.02 4.72
CA ARG A 330 -7.28 1.06 3.70
C ARG A 330 -6.17 0.71 2.71
N ALA A 331 -5.52 -0.44 2.85
CA ALA A 331 -4.45 -0.87 1.95
C ALA A 331 -4.97 -0.98 0.51
N GLY A 332 -4.15 -0.58 -0.45
CA GLY A 332 -4.50 -0.57 -1.88
C GLY A 332 -4.49 0.83 -2.47
N PHE A 333 -5.13 0.99 -3.63
CA PHE A 333 -5.28 2.31 -4.26
C PHE A 333 -6.71 2.52 -4.77
N ASP A 334 -7.10 3.78 -4.94
CA ASP A 334 -8.42 4.18 -5.43
C ASP A 334 -8.27 5.28 -6.49
N LEU A 335 -8.24 4.90 -7.76
CA LEU A 335 -8.11 5.83 -8.89
C LEU A 335 -9.50 6.25 -9.38
N VAL A 336 -9.79 7.54 -9.25
CA VAL A 336 -11.09 8.13 -9.55
C VAL A 336 -11.00 9.29 -10.54
N CYS A 337 -12.11 9.55 -11.23
CA CYS A 337 -12.39 10.80 -11.91
C CYS A 337 -13.34 11.65 -11.06
N THR A 338 -13.09 12.94 -10.95
CA THR A 338 -14.02 13.88 -10.29
C THR A 338 -14.87 14.64 -11.32
N SER A 339 -15.86 15.40 -10.86
CA SER A 339 -16.86 16.11 -11.66
C SER A 339 -16.28 17.17 -12.60
N ASP A 340 -15.09 17.70 -12.30
CA ASP A 340 -14.38 18.61 -13.19
C ASP A 340 -13.46 17.91 -14.19
N GLY A 341 -13.45 16.58 -14.21
CA GLY A 341 -12.70 15.76 -15.16
C GLY A 341 -11.24 15.50 -14.79
N ARG A 342 -10.75 15.92 -13.60
CA ARG A 342 -9.42 15.50 -13.15
C ARG A 342 -9.41 14.06 -12.64
N LEU A 343 -8.23 13.43 -12.73
CA LEU A 343 -7.88 12.22 -12.00
C LEU A 343 -7.51 12.56 -10.56
N LYS A 344 -7.80 11.62 -9.66
CA LYS A 344 -7.36 11.65 -8.26
C LYS A 344 -7.08 10.21 -7.80
N ILE A 345 -6.02 10.01 -7.05
CA ILE A 345 -5.66 8.69 -6.53
C ILE A 345 -5.41 8.74 -5.03
N GLY A 346 -6.05 7.85 -4.27
CA GLY A 346 -5.64 7.52 -2.90
C GLY A 346 -4.76 6.27 -2.90
N ILE A 347 -3.70 6.23 -2.09
CA ILE A 347 -2.83 5.07 -1.91
C ILE A 347 -2.70 4.81 -0.41
N ASN A 348 -3.09 3.62 0.04
CA ASN A 348 -3.24 3.27 1.46
C ASN A 348 -4.18 4.21 2.24
N GLU A 349 -5.03 4.94 1.53
CA GLU A 349 -5.98 5.91 2.05
C GLU A 349 -7.14 6.12 1.08
N TRP A 350 -8.23 6.72 1.56
CA TRP A 350 -9.31 7.15 0.67
C TRP A 350 -8.91 8.36 -0.17
N PRO A 351 -9.43 8.50 -1.40
CA PRO A 351 -9.05 9.59 -2.29
C PRO A 351 -9.61 10.95 -1.86
N ASP A 352 -10.51 11.02 -0.87
CA ASP A 352 -11.20 12.24 -0.43
C ASP A 352 -10.24 13.38 -0.04
N ALA A 353 -9.19 13.08 0.71
CA ALA A 353 -8.19 14.05 1.15
C ALA A 353 -6.88 14.03 0.33
N SER A 354 -6.80 13.17 -0.70
CA SER A 354 -5.57 12.99 -1.46
C SER A 354 -5.20 14.25 -2.25
N LYS A 355 -3.92 14.61 -2.18
CA LYS A 355 -3.31 15.70 -2.97
C LYS A 355 -2.79 15.22 -4.33
N ALA A 356 -2.78 13.92 -4.58
CA ALA A 356 -2.35 13.31 -5.83
C ALA A 356 -3.46 13.45 -6.90
N ILE A 357 -3.55 14.65 -7.48
CA ILE A 357 -4.57 15.06 -8.44
C ILE A 357 -3.96 15.59 -9.73
N SER A 358 -4.55 15.24 -10.88
CA SER A 358 -4.20 15.81 -12.19
C SER A 358 -4.78 17.21 -12.36
N SER A 359 -4.48 17.84 -13.49
CA SER A 359 -5.16 19.06 -13.94
C SER A 359 -6.67 18.80 -14.16
N PRO A 360 -7.54 19.80 -13.91
CA PRO A 360 -8.96 19.73 -14.26
C PRO A 360 -9.15 19.57 -15.77
N GLY A 361 -10.26 18.97 -16.18
CA GLY A 361 -10.64 18.80 -17.59
C GLY A 361 -9.87 17.71 -18.35
N ALA A 362 -9.05 16.90 -17.67
CA ALA A 362 -8.31 15.81 -18.29
C ALA A 362 -9.23 14.78 -19.00
N ILE A 363 -10.39 14.50 -18.40
CA ILE A 363 -11.45 13.65 -18.94
C ILE A 363 -12.67 14.52 -19.28
N PRO A 364 -12.90 14.86 -20.56
CA PRO A 364 -14.11 15.54 -20.97
C PRO A 364 -15.32 14.61 -20.94
N VAL A 365 -16.49 15.23 -20.78
CA VAL A 365 -17.78 14.54 -20.84
C VAL A 365 -18.46 14.85 -22.16
N ARG A 366 -18.86 13.79 -22.87
CA ARG A 366 -19.59 13.90 -24.13
C ARG A 366 -20.71 12.88 -24.14
N GLU A 367 -21.93 13.36 -24.37
CA GLU A 367 -23.08 12.49 -24.57
C GLU A 367 -22.85 11.54 -25.75
N ASN A 368 -23.38 10.32 -25.66
CA ASN A 368 -23.25 9.26 -26.68
C ASN A 368 -21.81 8.76 -26.95
N ALA A 369 -20.84 9.17 -26.14
CA ALA A 369 -19.46 8.66 -26.18
C ALA A 369 -18.82 8.63 -27.59
N PRO A 370 -18.75 9.76 -28.31
CA PRO A 370 -18.14 9.79 -29.64
C PRO A 370 -16.68 9.34 -29.58
N ALA A 371 -16.18 8.78 -30.68
CA ALA A 371 -14.86 8.15 -30.75
C ALA A 371 -13.69 9.12 -30.43
N ASP A 372 -13.86 10.43 -30.63
CA ASP A 372 -12.86 11.45 -30.31
C ASP A 372 -12.84 11.85 -28.82
N ASN A 373 -13.82 11.38 -28.02
CA ASN A 373 -13.86 11.63 -26.58
C ASN A 373 -12.99 10.66 -25.76
N TRP A 374 -12.55 9.56 -26.36
CA TRP A 374 -11.63 8.62 -25.70
C TRP A 374 -10.37 9.32 -25.18
N ARG A 375 -10.03 9.06 -23.93
CA ARG A 375 -8.80 9.50 -23.27
C ARG A 375 -8.02 8.30 -22.81
N PHE A 376 -6.73 8.30 -23.11
CA PHE A 376 -5.78 7.36 -22.53
C PHE A 376 -5.24 7.98 -21.24
N LEU A 377 -5.26 7.21 -20.17
CA LEU A 377 -4.83 7.62 -18.85
C LEU A 377 -3.71 6.69 -18.39
N ALA A 378 -2.67 7.26 -17.78
CA ALA A 378 -1.73 6.50 -16.97
C ALA A 378 -1.44 7.25 -15.68
N VAL A 379 -1.45 6.52 -14.55
CA VAL A 379 -1.01 7.03 -13.25
C VAL A 379 0.06 6.09 -12.72
N SER A 380 1.28 6.60 -12.58
CA SER A 380 2.39 5.85 -11.97
C SER A 380 2.63 6.32 -10.54
N TYR A 381 3.04 5.38 -9.69
CA TYR A 381 3.43 5.59 -8.30
C TYR A 381 4.74 4.87 -8.00
N ASP A 382 5.70 5.55 -7.39
CA ASP A 382 6.96 4.97 -6.91
C ASP A 382 7.23 5.39 -5.45
N ALA A 383 7.00 4.48 -4.50
CA ALA A 383 7.28 4.71 -3.08
C ALA A 383 8.79 4.81 -2.77
N THR A 384 9.65 4.33 -3.68
CA THR A 384 11.10 4.35 -3.54
C THR A 384 11.71 5.67 -4.02
N ALA A 385 10.96 6.47 -4.79
CA ALA A 385 11.39 7.77 -5.26
C ALA A 385 11.46 8.81 -4.14
N ARG A 386 12.48 9.68 -4.19
CA ARG A 386 12.68 10.76 -3.21
C ARG A 386 11.63 11.88 -3.31
N GLN A 387 11.13 12.12 -4.51
CA GLN A 387 10.12 13.13 -4.84
C GLN A 387 9.35 12.68 -6.09
N ASP A 388 8.26 13.37 -6.39
CA ASP A 388 7.44 13.11 -7.58
C ASP A 388 6.99 11.65 -7.68
N GLN A 389 6.64 11.07 -6.53
CA GLN A 389 6.24 9.68 -6.42
C GLN A 389 5.02 9.38 -7.29
N VAL A 390 4.06 10.30 -7.42
CA VAL A 390 2.92 10.15 -8.34
C VAL A 390 3.14 10.96 -9.60
N LYS A 391 2.92 10.35 -10.76
CA LYS A 391 2.86 11.05 -12.05
C LYS A 391 1.59 10.69 -12.80
N CYS A 392 0.87 11.69 -13.28
CA CYS A 392 -0.32 11.55 -14.09
C CYS A 392 0.00 11.87 -15.55
N TYR A 393 -0.43 11.02 -16.47
CA TYR A 393 -0.23 11.16 -17.90
C TYR A 393 -1.56 11.06 -18.64
N ILE A 394 -1.75 11.93 -19.61
CA ILE A 394 -2.98 12.01 -20.41
C ILE A 394 -2.62 11.94 -21.89
N GLY A 395 -3.33 11.09 -22.62
CA GLY A 395 -3.29 10.97 -24.07
C GLY A 395 -4.71 10.92 -24.65
N SER A 396 -4.81 10.85 -25.97
CA SER A 396 -6.08 10.70 -26.68
C SER A 396 -5.92 9.82 -27.90
N THR A 397 -6.99 9.63 -28.66
CA THR A 397 -6.91 8.95 -29.97
C THR A 397 -6.12 9.74 -31.02
N LYS A 398 -5.84 11.02 -30.77
CA LYS A 398 -5.14 11.93 -31.70
C LYS A 398 -3.80 12.43 -31.16
N SER A 399 -3.47 12.15 -29.90
CA SER A 399 -2.28 12.65 -29.24
C SER A 399 -1.65 11.57 -28.37
N GLU A 400 -0.33 11.43 -28.49
CA GLU A 400 0.43 10.59 -27.58
C GLU A 400 0.31 11.09 -26.15
N ALA A 401 0.44 10.18 -25.19
CA ALA A 401 0.47 10.50 -23.78
C ALA A 401 1.59 11.50 -23.49
N SER A 402 1.27 12.50 -22.68
CA SER A 402 2.23 13.43 -22.09
C SER A 402 2.03 13.52 -20.59
N LEU A 403 3.10 13.89 -19.87
CA LEU A 403 3.00 14.17 -18.45
C LEU A 403 2.06 15.37 -18.24
N ASP A 404 1.00 15.17 -17.48
CA ASP A 404 0.13 16.23 -16.99
C ASP A 404 0.70 16.83 -15.70
N LYS A 405 1.05 15.97 -14.73
CA LYS A 405 1.54 16.43 -13.43
C LYS A 405 2.43 15.40 -12.75
N ALA A 406 3.42 15.92 -12.03
CA ALA A 406 4.22 15.19 -11.06
C ALA A 406 3.91 15.72 -9.65
N ILE A 407 3.63 14.84 -8.70
CA ILE A 407 3.23 15.19 -7.34
C ILE A 407 4.11 14.42 -6.35
N SER A 408 4.72 15.16 -5.42
CA SER A 408 5.35 14.55 -4.25
C SER A 408 4.27 14.10 -3.26
N TYR A 409 4.12 12.79 -3.15
CA TYR A 409 3.05 12.11 -2.43
C TYR A 409 3.54 10.71 -2.05
N ASN A 410 4.12 10.55 -0.85
CA ASN A 410 4.66 9.26 -0.42
C ASN A 410 3.73 8.60 0.61
N GLN A 411 3.08 7.50 0.22
CA GLN A 411 2.22 6.69 1.08
C GLN A 411 2.81 5.31 1.39
N GLY A 412 4.09 5.11 1.08
CA GLY A 412 4.76 3.82 1.17
C GLY A 412 4.23 2.78 0.16
N PRO A 413 4.80 1.56 0.17
CA PRO A 413 4.29 0.44 -0.61
C PRO A 413 2.82 0.14 -0.28
N ILE A 414 2.10 -0.48 -1.21
CA ILE A 414 0.73 -0.96 -0.97
C ILE A 414 0.73 -1.88 0.25
N GLY A 415 -0.08 -1.55 1.27
CA GLY A 415 -0.16 -2.32 2.51
C GLY A 415 -0.70 -3.74 2.31
N ALA A 416 -0.56 -4.58 3.34
CA ALA A 416 -1.16 -5.90 3.37
C ALA A 416 -2.69 -5.82 3.57
N GLY A 417 -3.41 -6.80 3.03
CA GLY A 417 -4.86 -6.86 3.14
C GLY A 417 -5.57 -5.84 2.26
N ALA A 418 -5.07 -5.65 1.04
CA ALA A 418 -5.72 -4.82 0.04
C ALA A 418 -7.11 -5.36 -0.36
N GLY A 419 -7.94 -4.51 -0.96
CA GLY A 419 -9.24 -4.92 -1.48
C GLY A 419 -9.14 -5.69 -2.80
N VAL A 420 -10.27 -6.27 -3.22
CA VAL A 420 -10.41 -6.84 -4.57
C VAL A 420 -10.19 -5.73 -5.61
N LEU A 421 -9.33 -5.98 -6.61
CA LEU A 421 -9.19 -5.08 -7.74
C LEU A 421 -10.48 -5.10 -8.56
N THR A 422 -11.08 -3.93 -8.69
CA THR A 422 -12.34 -3.69 -9.36
C THR A 422 -12.22 -2.53 -10.34
N VAL A 423 -12.75 -2.71 -11.54
CA VAL A 423 -12.86 -1.66 -12.56
C VAL A 423 -14.26 -1.05 -12.52
N GLY A 424 -14.32 0.28 -12.58
CA GLY A 424 -15.55 1.06 -12.74
C GLY A 424 -16.35 1.32 -11.45
N HIS A 425 -16.01 0.67 -10.33
CA HIS A 425 -16.71 0.83 -9.04
C HIS A 425 -15.81 0.43 -7.87
N PHE A 426 -16.30 0.62 -6.64
CA PHE A 426 -15.86 -0.11 -5.46
C PHE A 426 -15.89 -1.63 -5.61
N SER A 427 -15.02 -2.28 -4.84
CA SER A 427 -15.01 -3.71 -4.60
C SER A 427 -16.36 -4.24 -4.10
N PRO A 428 -16.64 -5.56 -4.25
CA PRO A 428 -17.90 -6.14 -3.80
C PRO A 428 -18.25 -5.83 -2.33
N ALA A 429 -17.23 -5.69 -1.47
CA ALA A 429 -17.40 -5.40 -0.05
C ALA A 429 -18.03 -4.01 0.22
N ALA A 430 -17.72 -2.99 -0.59
CA ALA A 430 -18.15 -1.61 -0.37
C ALA A 430 -19.13 -1.07 -1.42
N ARG A 431 -19.42 -1.85 -2.47
CA ARG A 431 -20.25 -1.42 -3.61
C ARG A 431 -21.69 -1.12 -3.25
N ARG A 432 -22.29 -1.94 -2.39
CA ARG A 432 -23.72 -1.89 -2.11
C ARG A 432 -24.13 -0.50 -1.62
N ASN A 433 -25.21 0.05 -2.18
CA ASN A 433 -25.74 1.39 -1.86
C ASN A 433 -24.82 2.56 -2.23
N ASN A 434 -23.71 2.33 -2.96
CA ASN A 434 -22.76 3.37 -3.38
C ASN A 434 -22.77 3.60 -4.90
N GLY A 435 -23.90 3.32 -5.57
CA GLY A 435 -24.01 3.33 -7.03
C GLY A 435 -23.77 4.70 -7.71
N ASN A 436 -23.77 5.80 -6.95
CA ASN A 436 -23.45 7.13 -7.48
C ASN A 436 -21.94 7.38 -7.63
N ARG A 437 -21.09 6.49 -7.12
CA ARG A 437 -19.62 6.60 -7.09
C ARG A 437 -18.91 5.74 -8.15
N MET A 438 -19.67 5.29 -9.14
CA MET A 438 -19.20 4.51 -10.28
C MET A 438 -18.74 5.40 -11.44
N PHE A 439 -17.80 4.93 -12.25
CA PHE A 439 -17.51 5.58 -13.53
C PHE A 439 -18.64 5.32 -14.53
N ARG A 440 -19.11 6.37 -15.19
CA ARG A 440 -20.21 6.31 -16.16
C ARG A 440 -19.70 6.62 -17.55
N GLY A 441 -19.75 5.62 -18.43
CA GLY A 441 -19.23 5.68 -19.79
C GLY A 441 -18.58 4.38 -20.19
N LEU A 442 -17.60 4.46 -21.08
CA LEU A 442 -16.89 3.28 -21.57
C LEU A 442 -15.48 3.21 -21.00
N ILE A 443 -15.03 2.00 -20.70
CA ILE A 443 -13.67 1.70 -20.26
C ILE A 443 -13.11 0.60 -21.16
N ASP A 444 -11.83 0.74 -21.53
CA ASP A 444 -11.10 -0.26 -22.30
C ASP A 444 -9.64 -0.39 -21.85
N GLU A 445 -9.01 -1.52 -22.16
CA GLU A 445 -7.56 -1.78 -22.01
C GLU A 445 -7.00 -1.40 -20.61
N VAL A 446 -7.61 -1.95 -19.56
CA VAL A 446 -7.17 -1.71 -18.18
C VAL A 446 -5.94 -2.56 -17.89
N ARG A 447 -4.85 -1.91 -17.49
CA ARG A 447 -3.60 -2.59 -17.12
C ARG A 447 -3.07 -2.11 -15.79
N LEU A 448 -2.53 -3.04 -15.00
CA LEU A 448 -1.75 -2.77 -13.80
C LEU A 448 -0.35 -3.35 -13.99
N PHE A 449 0.66 -2.48 -13.96
CA PHE A 449 2.08 -2.82 -13.91
C PHE A 449 2.56 -2.64 -12.47
N GLY A 450 3.56 -3.38 -12.03
CA GLY A 450 4.05 -3.22 -10.66
C GLY A 450 5.34 -3.94 -10.35
N SER A 451 6.04 -3.42 -9.35
CA SER A 451 7.21 -4.02 -8.72
C SER A 451 7.03 -3.99 -7.21
N LYS A 452 7.33 -5.11 -6.54
CA LYS A 452 7.33 -5.17 -5.07
C LYS A 452 8.63 -4.63 -4.47
N THR A 453 9.69 -4.46 -5.28
CA THR A 453 11.06 -4.32 -4.79
C THR A 453 11.73 -2.99 -5.11
N ASP A 454 11.33 -2.34 -6.21
CA ASP A 454 11.99 -1.15 -6.73
C ASP A 454 10.99 -0.24 -7.46
N GLY A 455 11.49 0.84 -8.07
CA GLY A 455 10.70 1.79 -8.86
C GLY A 455 10.28 1.31 -10.25
N ALA A 456 10.63 0.09 -10.67
CA ALA A 456 10.42 -0.36 -12.05
C ALA A 456 8.93 -0.51 -12.44
N GLY A 457 8.03 -0.63 -11.47
CA GLY A 457 6.59 -0.62 -11.69
C GLY A 457 6.04 0.76 -12.09
N ALA A 458 6.76 1.84 -11.82
CA ALA A 458 6.44 3.18 -12.29
C ALA A 458 7.03 3.40 -13.69
N LEU A 459 6.23 3.09 -14.73
CA LEU A 459 6.66 3.13 -16.11
C LEU A 459 7.14 4.52 -16.54
N SER A 460 8.15 4.54 -17.39
CA SER A 460 8.63 5.74 -18.08
C SER A 460 7.60 6.24 -19.12
N LEU A 461 7.75 7.50 -19.54
CA LEU A 461 6.86 8.07 -20.56
C LEU A 461 6.88 7.29 -21.88
N ASP A 462 8.05 6.78 -22.29
CA ASP A 462 8.20 6.03 -23.54
C ASP A 462 7.53 4.66 -23.46
N GLU A 463 7.62 3.99 -22.30
CA GLU A 463 6.88 2.76 -22.03
C GLU A 463 5.37 3.02 -22.04
N ILE A 464 4.91 4.10 -21.39
CA ILE A 464 3.50 4.50 -21.38
C ILE A 464 2.99 4.78 -22.80
N ARG A 465 3.77 5.46 -23.64
CA ARG A 465 3.42 5.69 -25.06
C ARG A 465 3.39 4.39 -25.87
N THR A 466 4.25 3.43 -25.54
CA THR A 466 4.21 2.11 -26.16
C THR A 466 2.94 1.35 -25.78
N VAL A 467 2.54 1.43 -24.50
CA VAL A 467 1.28 0.85 -24.01
C VAL A 467 0.07 1.50 -24.70
N GLN A 468 0.05 2.84 -24.84
CA GLN A 468 -1.04 3.55 -25.51
C GLN A 468 -1.26 3.09 -26.96
N LYS A 469 -0.18 2.80 -27.69
CA LYS A 469 -0.21 2.35 -29.09
C LYS A 469 -0.68 0.89 -29.26
N GLY A 470 -0.87 0.15 -28.16
CA GLY A 470 -1.33 -1.24 -28.20
C GLY A 470 -0.26 -2.25 -28.63
N SER A 471 1.03 -1.94 -28.46
CA SER A 471 2.09 -2.89 -28.80
C SER A 471 2.11 -4.06 -27.81
N LYS A 472 1.98 -5.29 -28.32
CA LYS A 472 1.83 -6.53 -27.52
C LYS A 472 3.13 -7.02 -26.82
N SER A 473 4.17 -6.21 -26.72
CA SER A 473 5.37 -6.49 -25.92
C SER A 473 6.33 -5.29 -25.89
N LEU A 474 6.84 -4.95 -24.70
CA LEU A 474 8.07 -4.16 -24.46
C LEU A 474 9.25 -5.08 -24.17
#